data_AF-A0A955KV97-F1
#
_entry.id   AF-A0A955KV97-F1
#
_cell.length_a   1.000
_cell.length_b   1.000
_cell.length_c   1.000
_cell.angle_alpha   90.00
_cell.angle_beta   90.00
_cell.angle_gamma   90.00
#
_symmetry.space_group_name_H-M   'P 1'
#
loop_
_entity.id
_entity.type
_entity.pdbx_description
1 polymer ?
#
loop_
_entity_poly.entity_id
_entity_poly.type
_entity_poly.pdbx_seq_one_letter_code
_entity_poly.pdbx_strand_id
1 'polypeptide(L)'
;MHFNQLKEIIKHLRKVVPCNQCERKFEPEGIQVLSTYGDEGLFYFSCYNCLNQLVIHVTVVDDNDNEKSLNIQAANAPEVSKNDVLDIHNFLAGFNGDFKNLFSETH
;
A
#
# COMPACT_ATOMS: atom_id res chain seq x y z
N MET A 1 -15.30 5.30 -9.23
CA MET A 1 -14.43 4.55 -10.15
C MET A 1 -15.34 3.95 -11.18
N HIS A 2 -15.15 4.31 -12.44
CA HIS A 2 -16.00 3.83 -13.53
C HIS A 2 -15.65 2.39 -13.90
N PHE A 3 -16.63 1.63 -14.42
CA PHE A 3 -16.44 0.23 -14.81
C PHE A 3 -15.26 0.02 -15.78
N ASN A 4 -15.08 0.92 -16.74
CA ASN A 4 -13.97 0.86 -17.68
C ASN A 4 -12.61 1.09 -17.01
N GLN A 5 -12.53 2.04 -16.07
CA GLN A 5 -11.32 2.29 -15.28
C GLN A 5 -10.97 1.06 -14.43
N LEU A 6 -11.95 0.48 -13.74
CA LEU A 6 -11.77 -0.74 -12.94
C LEU A 6 -11.19 -1.89 -13.79
N LYS A 7 -11.72 -2.08 -15.01
CA LYS A 7 -11.26 -3.11 -15.94
C LYS A 7 -9.79 -2.89 -16.36
N GLU A 8 -9.41 -1.65 -16.64
CA GLU A 8 -8.03 -1.32 -16.99
C GLU A 8 -7.07 -1.44 -15.80
N ILE A 9 -7.50 -1.04 -14.60
CA ILE A 9 -6.73 -1.24 -13.36
C ILE A 9 -6.46 -2.72 -13.12
N ILE A 10 -7.48 -3.59 -13.18
CA ILE A 10 -7.29 -5.04 -12.98
C ILE A 10 -6.34 -5.62 -14.04
N LYS A 11 -6.49 -5.23 -15.31
CA LYS A 11 -5.57 -5.65 -16.38
C LYS A 11 -4.14 -5.18 -16.12
N HIS A 12 -3.97 -3.94 -15.64
CA HIS A 12 -2.67 -3.37 -15.35
C HIS A 12 -2.00 -4.09 -14.17
N LEU A 13 -2.69 -4.22 -13.04
CA LEU A 13 -2.20 -4.92 -11.85
C LEU A 13 -1.76 -6.35 -12.16
N ARG A 14 -2.51 -7.10 -12.98
CA ARG A 14 -2.12 -8.45 -13.42
C ARG A 14 -0.81 -8.50 -14.22
N LYS A 15 -0.48 -7.43 -14.93
CA LYS A 15 0.75 -7.35 -15.73
C LYS A 15 1.95 -6.94 -14.88
N VAL A 16 1.76 -6.03 -13.94
CA VAL A 16 2.86 -5.37 -13.21
C VAL A 16 3.13 -5.97 -11.83
N VAL A 17 2.15 -6.64 -11.22
CA VAL A 17 2.27 -7.22 -9.88
C VAL A 17 2.34 -8.76 -9.96
N PRO A 18 3.55 -9.35 -9.98
CA PRO A 18 3.71 -10.78 -9.77
C PRO A 18 3.54 -11.16 -8.30
N CYS A 19 3.39 -12.45 -8.01
CA CYS A 19 3.44 -12.96 -6.65
C CYS A 19 4.83 -12.74 -6.04
N ASN A 20 4.92 -12.09 -4.88
CA ASN A 20 6.20 -11.82 -4.20
C ASN A 20 6.89 -13.07 -3.60
N GLN A 21 6.23 -14.23 -3.60
CA GLN A 21 6.81 -15.48 -3.09
C GLN A 21 7.27 -16.43 -4.20
N CYS A 22 6.50 -16.57 -5.29
CA CYS A 22 6.81 -17.51 -6.37
C CYS A 22 6.91 -16.87 -7.76
N GLU A 23 6.84 -15.54 -7.83
CA GLU A 23 7.00 -14.71 -9.02
C GLU A 23 6.00 -14.97 -10.16
N ARG A 24 5.04 -15.88 -9.96
CA ARG A 24 3.98 -16.16 -10.93
C ARG A 24 2.95 -15.03 -10.95
N LYS A 25 2.34 -14.86 -12.12
CA LYS A 25 1.20 -13.95 -12.31
C LYS A 25 -0.04 -14.50 -11.61
N PHE A 26 -0.91 -13.59 -11.17
CA PHE A 26 -2.20 -13.96 -10.62
C PHE A 26 -3.21 -14.26 -11.74
N GLU A 27 -3.91 -15.38 -11.56
CA GLU A 27 -5.05 -15.77 -12.40
C GLU A 27 -6.27 -14.88 -12.11
N PRO A 28 -7.18 -14.68 -13.09
CA PRO A 28 -8.36 -13.84 -12.91
C PRO A 28 -9.21 -14.22 -11.69
N GLU A 29 -9.34 -15.53 -11.44
CA GLU A 29 -10.16 -16.08 -10.35
C GLU A 29 -9.56 -15.79 -8.98
N GLY A 30 -8.24 -15.56 -8.93
CA GLY A 30 -7.50 -15.20 -7.73
C GLY A 30 -7.58 -13.72 -7.38
N ILE A 31 -8.36 -12.93 -8.11
CA ILE A 31 -8.45 -11.47 -7.93
C ILE A 31 -9.88 -11.10 -7.56
N GLN A 32 -10.01 -10.39 -6.46
CA GLN A 32 -11.30 -9.94 -5.94
C GLN A 32 -11.25 -8.42 -5.72
N VAL A 33 -12.34 -7.75 -6.06
CA VAL A 33 -12.55 -6.34 -5.72
C VAL A 33 -13.28 -6.32 -4.38
N LEU A 34 -12.61 -5.85 -3.33
CA LEU A 34 -13.20 -5.78 -1.99
C LEU A 34 -14.08 -4.53 -1.86
N SER A 35 -13.61 -3.39 -2.34
CA SER A 35 -14.36 -2.13 -2.34
C SER A 35 -13.87 -1.19 -3.44
N THR A 36 -14.75 -0.28 -3.83
CA THR A 36 -14.43 0.89 -4.67
C THR A 36 -15.17 2.09 -4.12
N TYR A 37 -14.52 3.24 -3.99
CA TYR A 37 -15.14 4.47 -3.52
C TYR A 37 -14.44 5.67 -4.17
N GLY A 38 -15.18 6.58 -4.81
CA GLY A 38 -14.56 7.66 -5.58
C GLY A 38 -13.53 7.09 -6.55
N ASP A 39 -12.33 7.65 -6.60
CA ASP A 39 -11.24 7.16 -7.46
C ASP A 39 -10.33 6.14 -6.79
N GLU A 40 -10.79 5.55 -5.68
CA GLU A 40 -10.08 4.55 -4.91
C GLU A 40 -10.66 3.15 -5.09
N GLY A 41 -9.79 2.14 -4.99
CA GLY A 41 -10.16 0.73 -5.05
C GLY A 41 -9.27 -0.14 -4.17
N LEU A 42 -9.89 -1.07 -3.45
CA LEU A 42 -9.22 -2.09 -2.66
C LEU A 42 -9.37 -3.45 -3.33
N PHE A 43 -8.24 -4.08 -3.64
CA PHE A 43 -8.17 -5.33 -4.36
C PHE A 43 -7.48 -6.40 -3.52
N TYR A 44 -8.00 -7.61 -3.58
CA TYR A 44 -7.44 -8.78 -2.94
C TYR A 44 -6.94 -9.75 -4.00
N PHE A 45 -5.72 -10.23 -3.80
CA PHE A 45 -5.02 -11.15 -4.68
C PHE A 45 -4.63 -12.41 -3.90
N SER A 46 -4.94 -13.58 -4.45
CA SER A 46 -4.60 -14.88 -3.89
C SER A 46 -3.85 -15.71 -4.92
N CYS A 47 -2.64 -16.15 -4.56
CA CYS A 47 -1.82 -16.98 -5.44
C CYS A 47 -2.17 -18.45 -5.26
N TYR A 48 -2.71 -19.12 -6.28
CA TYR A 48 -3.03 -20.55 -6.20
C TYR A 48 -1.81 -21.48 -6.09
N ASN A 49 -0.60 -21.00 -6.40
CA ASN A 49 0.60 -21.83 -6.37
C ASN A 49 1.24 -21.92 -4.97
N CYS A 50 1.35 -20.79 -4.27
CA CYS A 50 2.02 -20.70 -2.97
C CYS A 50 1.11 -20.22 -1.84
N LEU A 51 -0.18 -19.99 -2.14
CA LEU A 51 -1.22 -19.52 -1.22
C LEU A 51 -0.96 -18.15 -0.59
N ASN A 52 0.06 -17.43 -1.07
CA ASN A 52 0.33 -16.07 -0.64
C ASN A 52 -0.81 -15.11 -1.02
N GLN A 53 -1.13 -14.22 -0.09
CA GLN A 53 -2.22 -13.25 -0.19
C GLN A 53 -1.68 -11.83 -0.22
N LEU A 54 -2.28 -10.97 -1.02
CA LEU A 54 -1.89 -9.57 -1.15
C LEU A 54 -3.14 -8.69 -1.19
N VAL A 55 -3.09 -7.57 -0.47
CA VAL A 55 -4.12 -6.52 -0.54
C VAL A 55 -3.47 -5.29 -1.18
N ILE A 56 -4.09 -4.77 -2.23
CA ILE A 56 -3.61 -3.62 -2.99
C ILE A 56 -4.64 -2.52 -2.89
N HIS A 57 -4.22 -1.36 -2.39
CA HIS A 57 -4.98 -0.12 -2.49
C HIS A 57 -4.52 0.66 -3.72
N VAL A 58 -5.46 1.09 -4.56
CA VAL A 58 -5.20 1.89 -5.75
C VAL A 58 -5.99 3.18 -5.65
N THR A 59 -5.31 4.31 -5.83
CA THR A 59 -5.93 5.62 -6.03
C THR A 59 -5.64 6.06 -7.45
N VAL A 60 -6.67 6.38 -8.22
CA VAL A 60 -6.53 7.01 -9.54
C VAL A 60 -6.44 8.51 -9.31
N VAL A 61 -5.37 9.12 -9.79
CA VAL A 61 -5.16 10.56 -9.75
C VAL A 61 -5.21 11.05 -11.19
N ASP A 62 -6.05 12.04 -11.48
CA ASP A 62 -6.02 12.72 -12.77
C ASP A 62 -4.80 13.67 -12.80
N ASP A 63 -4.03 13.68 -13.88
CA ASP A 63 -2.83 14.54 -14.03
C ASP A 63 -3.12 16.06 -13.91
N ASN A 64 -4.39 16.47 -13.88
CA ASN A 64 -4.80 17.85 -13.61
C ASN A 64 -4.82 18.22 -12.12
N ASP A 65 -4.87 17.23 -11.23
CA ASP A 65 -4.81 17.44 -9.78
C ASP A 65 -3.36 17.28 -9.31
N ASN A 66 -2.62 18.39 -9.36
CA ASN A 66 -1.27 18.53 -8.83
C ASN A 66 -1.22 18.50 -7.30
N GLU A 67 -1.93 17.59 -6.62
CA GLU A 67 -1.75 17.39 -5.17
C GLU A 67 -1.71 15.92 -4.76
N LYS A 68 -0.49 15.53 -4.34
CA LYS A 68 -0.15 14.45 -3.42
C LYS A 68 -0.69 13.07 -3.78
N SER A 69 -0.12 12.48 -4.84
CA SER A 69 0.09 11.04 -4.81
C SER A 69 0.94 10.71 -3.58
N LEU A 70 0.39 9.91 -2.66
CA LEU A 70 1.17 9.15 -1.69
C LEU A 70 1.99 8.12 -2.47
N ASN A 71 3.06 8.62 -3.09
CA ASN A 71 4.19 7.82 -3.47
C ASN A 71 4.72 7.20 -2.17
N ILE A 72 4.32 5.97 -1.86
CA ILE A 72 5.19 5.06 -1.11
C ILE A 72 6.33 4.67 -2.08
N GLN A 73 7.08 5.68 -2.51
CA GLN A 73 8.42 5.47 -3.00
C GLN A 73 9.22 5.14 -1.74
N ALA A 74 9.65 3.89 -1.63
CA ALA A 74 10.82 3.53 -0.83
C ALA A 74 12.11 4.15 -1.43
N ALA A 75 12.03 5.38 -1.96
CA ALA A 75 13.13 6.11 -2.55
C ALA A 75 13.32 7.36 -1.68
N ASN A 76 14.43 7.37 -0.94
CA ASN A 76 14.90 8.42 -0.02
C ASN A 76 14.38 8.37 1.43
N ALA A 77 13.95 7.22 1.94
CA ALA A 77 14.04 7.03 3.39
C ALA A 77 15.54 7.00 3.75
N PRO A 78 16.04 7.87 4.65
CA PRO A 78 17.43 7.81 5.09
C PRO A 78 17.72 6.39 5.60
N GLU A 79 18.94 5.89 5.33
CA GLU A 79 19.37 4.60 5.83
C GLU A 79 19.20 4.55 7.35
N VAL A 80 18.46 3.56 7.85
CA VAL A 80 18.23 3.41 9.29
C VAL A 80 19.57 3.12 9.95
N SER A 81 20.02 4.06 10.77
CA SER A 81 21.27 3.97 11.50
C SER A 81 21.06 3.26 12.85
N LYS A 82 22.18 2.87 13.47
CA LYS A 82 22.18 2.38 14.85
C LYS A 82 21.56 3.38 15.83
N ASN A 83 21.73 4.68 15.58
CA ASN A 83 21.23 5.72 16.48
C ASN A 83 19.71 5.79 16.44
N ASP A 84 19.10 5.63 15.27
CA ASP A 84 17.63 5.61 15.13
C ASP A 84 17.00 4.50 15.98
N VAL A 85 17.64 3.33 16.05
CA VAL A 85 17.18 2.21 16.90
C VAL A 85 17.29 2.55 18.38
N LEU A 86 18.37 3.22 18.79
CA LEU A 86 18.55 3.66 20.18
C LEU A 86 17.55 4.76 20.56
N ASP A 87 17.25 5.66 19.64
CA ASP A 87 16.29 6.74 19.85
C ASP A 87 14.88 6.18 20.06
N ILE A 88 14.45 5.22 19.23
CA ILE A 88 13.17 4.52 19.41
C ILE A 88 13.15 3.74 20.72
N HIS A 89 14.23 3.03 21.08
CA HIS A 89 14.31 2.32 22.35
C HIS A 89 14.17 3.27 23.55
N ASN A 90 14.87 4.40 23.53
CA ASN A 90 14.84 5.39 24.61
C ASN A 90 13.48 6.07 24.72
N PHE A 91 12.86 6.39 23.58
CA PHE A 91 11.49 6.89 23.53
C PHE A 91 10.51 5.89 24.14
N LEU A 92 10.54 4.63 23.70
CA LEU A 92 9.62 3.59 24.17
C LEU A 92 9.81 3.24 25.63
N ALA A 93 11.03 3.35 26.17
CA ALA A 93 11.31 3.12 27.58
C ALA A 93 10.54 4.08 28.51
N GLY A 94 10.29 5.31 28.06
CA GLY A 94 9.52 6.32 28.80
C GLY A 94 8.08 6.50 28.30
N PHE A 95 7.67 5.78 27.27
CA PHE A 95 6.38 5.98 26.64
C PHE A 95 5.26 5.37 27.48
N ASN A 96 4.29 6.18 27.85
CA ASN A 96 3.15 5.80 28.70
C ASN A 96 1.96 5.21 27.93
N GLY A 97 2.11 4.96 26.62
CA GLY A 97 1.03 4.44 25.76
C GLY A 97 0.03 5.50 25.30
N ASP A 98 0.30 6.80 25.51
CA ASP A 98 -0.59 7.88 25.09
C ASP A 98 -0.42 8.23 23.61
N PHE A 99 -1.05 7.43 22.76
CA PHE A 99 -1.04 7.65 21.31
C PHE A 99 -1.84 8.89 20.88
N LYS A 100 -2.75 9.43 21.72
CA LYS A 100 -3.49 10.64 21.36
C LYS A 100 -2.56 11.84 21.31
N ASN A 101 -1.69 11.97 22.30
CA ASN A 101 -0.68 13.01 22.35
C ASN A 101 0.46 12.76 21.34
N LEU A 102 0.80 11.50 21.05
CA LEU A 102 1.83 11.16 20.07
C LEU A 102 1.51 11.64 18.65
N PHE A 103 0.22 11.62 18.26
CA PHE A 103 -0.23 11.96 16.91
C PHE A 103 -1.00 13.29 16.84
N SER A 104 -1.04 14.07 17.91
CA SER A 104 -1.73 15.36 17.93
C SER A 104 -0.94 16.51 17.29
N GLU A 105 0.29 16.28 16.83
CA GLU A 105 1.07 17.28 16.11
C GLU A 105 0.72 17.27 14.60
N THR A 106 -0.30 18.06 14.24
CA THR A 106 -0.44 18.62 12.89
C THR A 106 -0.01 20.08 12.92
N HIS A 107 1.12 20.39 12.31
CA HIS A 107 1.47 21.70 11.77
C HIS A 107 1.36 21.67 10.24
#